data_AF-A0A3P6FME1-F1
#
_entry.id   AF-A0A3P6FME1-F1
#
_cell.length_a   1.000
_cell.length_b   1.000
_cell.length_c   1.000
_cell.angle_alpha   90.00
_cell.angle_beta   90.00
_cell.angle_gamma   90.00
#
_symmetry.space_group_name_H-M   'P 1'
#
loop_
_entity.id
_entity.type
_entity.pdbx_description
1 polymer ?
#
loop_
_entity_poly.entity_id
_entity_poly.type
_entity_poly.pdbx_seq_one_letter_code
_entity_poly.pdbx_strand_id
1 'polypeptide(L)'
;MRSSKFSLNIAGDTPSSNRHFDAIASHCTPVIISDDIELPYEDVFNYNEFCLFVQSSYALKKGFLMGLVRSIGREEWNKMWRRLKEVERYFDLRFPSKDDGGDYGVQMIWKALARKAPLVKMKVHKSQRFERPFKR
;
A
#
# COMPACT_ATOMS: atom_id res chain seq x y z
N MET A 1 2.37 -19.25 -2.26
CA MET A 1 2.56 -18.39 -1.07
C MET A 1 1.73 -18.81 0.16
N ARG A 2 0.65 -19.62 0.00
CA ARG A 2 -0.33 -19.92 1.07
C ARG A 2 0.21 -20.56 2.38
N SER A 3 1.45 -21.08 2.39
CA SER A 3 2.07 -21.66 3.59
C SER A 3 3.07 -20.72 4.29
N SER A 4 3.45 -19.60 3.67
CA SER A 4 4.38 -18.65 4.28
C SER A 4 3.64 -17.68 5.20
N LYS A 5 4.26 -17.34 6.34
CA LYS A 5 3.75 -16.31 7.26
C LYS A 5 4.04 -14.89 6.77
N PHE A 6 5.16 -14.74 6.07
CA PHE A 6 5.67 -13.45 5.61
C PHE A 6 5.99 -13.49 4.11
N SER A 7 5.70 -12.40 3.41
CA SER A 7 6.01 -12.23 1.98
C SER A 7 6.97 -11.07 1.79
N LEU A 8 8.08 -11.29 1.08
CA LEU A 8 9.08 -10.26 0.84
C LEU A 8 8.66 -9.36 -0.33
N ASN A 9 8.45 -8.08 -0.06
CA ASN A 9 8.04 -7.07 -1.02
C ASN A 9 9.12 -6.01 -1.18
N ILE A 10 10.02 -6.22 -2.13
CA ILE A 10 11.07 -5.25 -2.48
C ILE A 10 10.48 -4.27 -3.50
N ALA A 11 10.59 -2.97 -3.23
CA ALA A 11 10.24 -1.94 -4.22
C ALA A 11 11.09 -2.13 -5.48
N GLY A 12 10.41 -2.23 -6.63
CA GLY A 12 11.06 -2.25 -7.94
C GLY A 12 11.17 -0.84 -8.52
N ASP A 13 11.77 -0.74 -9.69
CA ASP A 13 11.78 0.46 -10.53
C ASP A 13 10.39 0.80 -11.11
N THR A 14 9.52 -0.20 -11.25
CA THR A 14 8.13 -0.01 -11.67
C THR A 14 7.15 -0.16 -10.51
N PRO A 15 6.21 0.79 -10.30
CA PRO A 15 5.19 0.71 -9.26
C PRO A 15 4.06 -0.30 -9.57
N SER A 16 4.11 -0.98 -10.73
CA SER A 16 3.07 -1.90 -11.22
C SER A 16 3.18 -3.33 -10.67
N SER A 17 4.04 -3.58 -9.67
CA SER A 17 4.21 -4.92 -9.12
C SER A 17 2.98 -5.38 -8.34
N ASN A 18 2.39 -6.50 -8.76
CA ASN A 18 1.28 -7.13 -8.03
C ASN A 18 1.71 -7.88 -6.76
N ARG A 19 3.01 -7.95 -6.43
CA ARG A 19 3.51 -8.72 -5.27
C ARG A 19 2.84 -8.31 -3.95
N HIS A 20 2.58 -7.00 -3.79
CA HIS A 20 1.89 -6.49 -2.61
C HIS A 20 0.43 -6.97 -2.54
N PHE A 21 -0.30 -6.90 -3.66
CA PHE A 21 -1.68 -7.37 -3.77
C PHE A 21 -1.78 -8.89 -3.57
N ASP A 22 -0.87 -9.67 -4.17
CA ASP A 22 -0.81 -11.12 -4.03
C ASP A 22 -0.54 -11.56 -2.58
N ALA A 23 0.30 -10.81 -1.86
CA ALA A 23 0.58 -11.05 -0.46
C ALA A 23 -0.66 -10.82 0.42
N ILE A 24 -1.39 -9.72 0.17
CA ILE A 24 -2.65 -9.41 0.87
C ILE A 24 -3.70 -10.49 0.59
N ALA A 25 -3.94 -10.82 -0.68
CA ALA A 25 -4.92 -11.84 -1.09
C ALA A 25 -4.56 -13.26 -0.59
N SER A 26 -3.28 -13.52 -0.32
CA SER A 26 -2.81 -14.79 0.25
C SER A 26 -2.75 -14.80 1.78
N HIS A 27 -3.18 -13.72 2.44
CA HIS A 27 -3.03 -13.50 3.89
C HIS A 27 -1.60 -13.69 4.41
N CYS A 28 -0.63 -13.27 3.61
CA CYS A 28 0.79 -13.36 3.92
C CYS A 28 1.30 -11.97 4.35
N THR A 29 1.76 -11.81 5.60
CA THR A 29 2.17 -10.52 6.15
C THR A 29 3.30 -9.91 5.32
N PRO A 30 3.09 -8.74 4.68
CA PRO A 30 4.12 -8.12 3.85
C PRO A 30 5.33 -7.65 4.67
N VAL A 31 6.54 -7.95 4.18
CA VAL A 31 7.80 -7.33 4.60
C VAL A 31 8.25 -6.43 3.48
N ILE A 32 7.97 -5.14 3.62
CA ILE A 32 8.19 -4.12 2.61
C ILE A 32 9.60 -3.56 2.78
N ILE A 33 10.43 -3.70 1.75
CA ILE A 33 11.76 -3.11 1.67
C ILE A 33 11.70 -1.94 0.70
N SER A 34 11.71 -0.73 1.23
CA SER A 34 11.78 0.51 0.46
C SER A 34 12.08 1.69 1.39
N ASP A 35 12.69 2.73 0.83
CA ASP A 35 12.87 4.02 1.51
C ASP A 35 11.81 5.06 1.09
N ASP A 36 11.15 4.85 -0.05
CA ASP A 36 10.18 5.78 -0.66
C ASP A 36 9.14 5.00 -1.50
N ILE A 37 8.40 4.09 -0.88
CA ILE A 37 7.27 3.42 -1.55
C ILE A 37 5.97 4.12 -1.23
N GLU A 38 5.23 4.51 -2.27
CA GLU A 38 3.83 4.90 -2.13
C GLU A 38 2.96 3.64 -2.09
N LEU A 39 2.05 3.56 -1.11
CA LEU A 39 1.13 2.43 -0.97
C LEU A 39 -0.32 2.85 -1.29
N PRO A 40 -1.16 1.91 -1.75
CA PRO A 40 -2.56 2.20 -1.98
C PRO A 40 -3.27 2.63 -0.69
N TYR A 41 -4.05 3.70 -0.73
CA TYR A 41 -4.94 4.11 0.37
C TYR A 41 -4.24 4.36 1.72
N GLU A 42 -3.00 4.85 1.73
CA GLU A 42 -2.29 5.25 2.96
C GLU A 42 -3.01 6.34 3.77
N ASP A 43 -3.92 7.08 3.12
CA ASP A 43 -4.79 8.05 3.78
C ASP A 43 -5.95 7.40 4.56
N VAL A 44 -6.13 6.08 4.44
CA VAL A 44 -7.17 5.29 5.12
C VAL A 44 -6.55 4.21 6.02
N PHE A 45 -5.49 3.55 5.56
CA PHE A 45 -4.88 2.43 6.27
C PHE A 45 -3.54 2.78 6.89
N ASN A 46 -3.38 2.46 8.17
CA ASN A 46 -2.08 2.41 8.81
C ASN A 46 -1.42 1.06 8.53
N TYR A 47 -0.53 1.02 7.53
CA TYR A 47 0.15 -0.21 7.11
C TYR A 47 1.01 -0.84 8.21
N ASN A 48 1.46 -0.08 9.21
CA ASN A 48 2.21 -0.65 10.35
C ASN A 48 1.39 -1.66 11.16
N GLU A 49 0.05 -1.66 11.03
CA GLU A 49 -0.82 -2.62 11.72
C GLU A 49 -0.78 -4.02 11.09
N PHE A 50 -0.34 -4.16 9.84
CA PHE A 50 -0.38 -5.43 9.10
C PHE A 50 0.82 -5.68 8.17
N CYS A 51 1.80 -4.78 8.12
CA CYS A 51 3.04 -4.88 7.34
C CYS A 51 4.25 -4.57 8.21
N LEU A 52 5.40 -5.13 7.84
CA LEU A 52 6.70 -4.76 8.38
C LEU A 52 7.43 -3.90 7.35
N PHE A 53 7.99 -2.76 7.78
CA PHE A 53 8.79 -1.90 6.93
C PHE A 53 10.27 -2.02 7.29
N VAL A 54 11.11 -2.10 6.26
CA VAL A 54 12.55 -2.18 6.39
C VAL A 54 13.19 -1.22 5.40
N GLN A 55 14.00 -0.30 5.90
CA GLN A 55 14.82 0.56 5.03
C GLN A 55 15.83 -0.29 4.25
N SER A 56 16.11 0.11 3.01
CA SER A 56 16.98 -0.66 2.10
C SER A 56 18.37 -0.87 2.71
N SER A 57 18.89 0.13 3.41
CA SER A 57 20.20 0.09 4.09
C SER A 57 20.31 -1.00 5.16
N TYR A 58 19.21 -1.33 5.85
CA TYR A 58 19.18 -2.41 6.83
C TYR A 58 18.95 -3.78 6.18
N ALA A 59 18.14 -3.84 5.12
CA ALA A 59 17.90 -5.07 4.37
C ALA A 59 19.19 -5.68 3.79
N LEU A 60 20.17 -4.85 3.43
CA LEU A 60 21.48 -5.28 2.93
C LEU A 60 22.38 -5.89 4.01
N LYS A 61 22.10 -5.65 5.30
CA LYS A 61 22.90 -6.20 6.40
C LYS A 61 22.65 -7.70 6.52
N LYS A 62 23.73 -8.48 6.43
CA LYS A 62 23.68 -9.94 6.50
C LYS A 62 22.92 -10.40 7.75
N GLY A 63 21.87 -11.18 7.56
CA GLY A 63 21.07 -11.77 8.64
C GLY A 63 20.01 -10.86 9.25
N PHE A 64 19.93 -9.57 8.88
CA PHE A 64 18.97 -8.64 9.47
C PHE A 64 17.51 -9.06 9.23
N LEU A 65 17.12 -9.31 7.96
CA LEU A 65 15.75 -9.69 7.61
C LEU A 65 15.31 -10.99 8.30
N MET A 66 16.20 -11.98 8.36
CA MET A 66 15.93 -13.23 9.05
C MET A 66 15.80 -13.04 10.56
N GLY A 67 16.62 -12.16 11.15
CA GLY A 67 16.52 -11.79 12.56
C GLY A 67 15.19 -11.12 12.87
N LEU A 68 14.79 -10.14 12.06
CA LEU A 68 13.52 -9.42 12.18
C LEU A 68 12.32 -10.36 12.11
N VAL A 69 12.23 -11.18 11.06
CA VAL A 69 11.09 -12.08 10.87
C VAL A 69 11.00 -13.12 12.00
N ARG A 70 12.14 -13.55 12.55
CA ARG A 70 12.19 -14.49 13.69
C ARG A 70 11.94 -13.83 15.04
N SER A 71 12.18 -12.52 15.18
CA SER A 71 11.93 -11.81 16.43
C SER A 71 10.43 -11.54 16.65
N ILE A 72 9.63 -11.53 15.59
CA ILE A 72 8.17 -11.38 15.69
C ILE A 72 7.55 -12.61 16.34
N GLY A 73 6.97 -12.39 17.50
CA GLY A 73 6.26 -13.43 18.26
C GLY A 73 4.96 -13.86 17.57
N ARG A 74 4.45 -15.04 17.96
CA ARG A 74 3.20 -15.58 17.41
C ARG A 74 2.01 -14.64 17.65
N GLU A 75 1.94 -14.02 18.83
CA GLU A 75 0.82 -13.15 19.19
C GLU A 75 0.80 -11.86 18.36
N GLU A 76 1.97 -11.24 18.19
CA GLU A 76 2.15 -10.06 17.36
C GLU A 76 1.82 -10.36 15.89
N TRP A 77 2.35 -11.47 15.36
CA TRP A 77 1.99 -11.92 14.02
C TRP A 77 0.49 -12.19 13.87
N ASN A 78 -0.16 -12.81 14.85
CA ASN A 78 -1.61 -13.04 14.83
C ASN A 78 -2.42 -11.74 14.85
N LYS A 79 -1.92 -10.65 15.46
CA LYS A 79 -2.56 -9.32 15.40
C LYS A 79 -2.48 -8.77 13.98
N MET A 80 -1.28 -8.77 13.39
CA MET A 80 -1.06 -8.33 12.01
C MET A 80 -1.89 -9.14 11.00
N TRP A 81 -1.93 -10.46 11.15
CA TRP A 81 -2.66 -11.35 10.26
C TRP A 81 -4.18 -11.16 10.33
N ARG A 82 -4.73 -10.95 11.53
CA ARG A 82 -6.17 -10.62 11.69
C ARG A 82 -6.49 -9.29 11.01
N ARG A 83 -5.65 -8.29 11.20
CA ARG A 83 -5.81 -7.00 10.54
C ARG A 83 -5.73 -7.13 9.01
N LEU A 84 -4.80 -7.95 8.52
CA LEU A 84 -4.65 -8.23 7.09
C LEU A 84 -5.94 -8.81 6.47
N LYS A 85 -6.63 -9.70 7.19
CA LYS A 85 -7.91 -10.26 6.75
C LYS A 85 -9.03 -9.23 6.67
N GLU A 86 -9.06 -8.27 7.58
CA GLU A 86 -10.05 -7.19 7.54
C GLU A 86 -9.83 -6.27 6.35
N VAL A 87 -8.57 -6.01 6.00
CA VAL A 87 -8.22 -5.07 4.93
C VAL A 87 -8.27 -5.70 3.53
N GLU A 88 -8.13 -7.02 3.39
CA GLU A 88 -8.08 -7.73 2.11
C GLU A 88 -9.18 -7.31 1.13
N ARG A 89 -10.42 -7.20 1.61
CA ARG A 89 -11.58 -6.85 0.77
C ARG A 89 -11.42 -5.52 0.01
N TYR A 90 -10.65 -4.58 0.57
CA TYR A 90 -10.42 -3.26 -0.03
C TYR A 90 -9.36 -3.28 -1.13
N PHE A 91 -8.66 -4.40 -1.31
CA PHE A 91 -7.71 -4.65 -2.40
C PHE A 91 -8.32 -5.55 -3.47
N ASP A 92 -9.56 -6.00 -3.28
CA ASP A 92 -10.26 -6.87 -4.21
C ASP A 92 -10.86 -6.05 -5.38
N LEU A 93 -10.19 -6.12 -6.54
CA LEU A 93 -10.56 -5.44 -7.78
C LEU A 93 -11.51 -6.29 -8.64
N ARG A 94 -12.57 -6.83 -8.03
CA ARG A 94 -13.59 -7.63 -8.76
C ARG A 94 -14.27 -6.81 -9.86
N PHE A 95 -14.51 -7.48 -10.99
CA PHE A 95 -15.36 -7.00 -12.06
C PHE A 95 -16.45 -8.06 -12.38
N PRO A 96 -17.73 -7.67 -12.53
CA PRO A 96 -18.26 -6.33 -12.30
C PRO A 96 -18.19 -5.94 -10.81
N SER A 97 -18.01 -4.65 -10.53
CA SER A 97 -18.05 -4.16 -9.16
C SER A 97 -19.45 -4.44 -8.58
N LYS A 98 -19.50 -5.09 -7.41
CA LYS A 98 -20.77 -5.22 -6.68
C LYS A 98 -21.17 -3.87 -6.10
N ASP A 99 -22.42 -3.49 -6.30
CA ASP A 99 -23.04 -2.31 -5.70
C ASP A 99 -23.91 -2.72 -4.51
N ASP A 100 -23.30 -3.40 -3.54
CA ASP A 100 -23.94 -3.89 -2.32
C ASP A 100 -23.75 -2.91 -1.14
N GLY A 101 -23.36 -1.68 -1.43
CA GLY A 101 -23.01 -0.66 -0.43
C GLY A 101 -21.67 -0.92 0.29
N GLY A 102 -20.94 -1.99 -0.07
CA GLY A 102 -19.62 -2.29 0.45
C GLY A 102 -18.50 -1.51 -0.26
N ASP A 103 -17.43 -1.25 0.48
CA ASP A 103 -16.19 -0.70 -0.09
C ASP A 103 -15.25 -1.82 -0.52
N TYR A 104 -15.09 -2.00 -1.84
CA TYR A 104 -14.09 -2.86 -2.45
C TYR A 104 -13.02 -2.04 -3.17
N GLY A 105 -12.07 -2.71 -3.86
CA GLY A 105 -10.94 -2.04 -4.50
C GLY A 105 -11.34 -0.92 -5.45
N VAL A 106 -12.36 -1.14 -6.30
CA VAL A 106 -12.82 -0.11 -7.25
C VAL A 106 -13.39 1.11 -6.53
N GLN A 107 -14.22 0.90 -5.51
CA GLN A 107 -14.78 1.98 -4.69
C GLN A 107 -13.69 2.75 -3.94
N MET A 108 -12.69 2.05 -3.42
CA MET A 108 -11.55 2.67 -2.74
C MET A 108 -10.73 3.56 -3.68
N ILE A 109 -10.51 3.14 -4.93
CA ILE A 109 -9.88 3.98 -5.97
C ILE A 109 -10.68 5.26 -6.18
N TRP A 110 -11.99 5.15 -6.41
CA TRP A 110 -12.85 6.33 -6.62
C TRP A 110 -12.86 7.27 -5.43
N LYS A 111 -12.93 6.75 -4.20
CA LYS A 111 -12.86 7.57 -2.98
C LYS A 111 -11.50 8.25 -2.84
N ALA A 112 -10.40 7.56 -3.12
CA ALA A 112 -9.06 8.15 -3.09
C ALA A 112 -8.90 9.27 -4.12
N LEU A 113 -9.41 9.07 -5.35
CA LEU A 113 -9.44 10.09 -6.39
C LEU A 113 -10.27 11.30 -5.95
N ALA A 114 -11.46 11.08 -5.39
CA ALA A 114 -12.32 12.16 -4.91
C ALA A 114 -11.65 13.02 -3.81
N ARG A 115 -10.85 12.40 -2.93
CA ARG A 115 -10.08 13.12 -1.89
C ARG A 115 -8.88 13.88 -2.46
N LYS A 116 -8.18 13.33 -3.47
CA LYS A 116 -6.97 13.95 -4.06
C LYS A 116 -7.29 15.01 -5.13
N ALA A 117 -8.41 14.88 -5.84
CA ALA A 117 -8.77 15.75 -6.97
C ALA A 117 -8.81 17.26 -6.64
N PRO A 118 -9.39 17.73 -5.52
CA PRO A 118 -9.40 19.16 -5.18
C PRO A 118 -8.00 19.76 -5.02
N LEU A 119 -7.07 19.01 -4.42
CA LEU A 119 -5.68 19.46 -4.21
C LEU A 119 -4.93 19.60 -5.54
N VAL A 120 -5.11 18.63 -6.45
CA VAL A 120 -4.56 18.70 -7.80
C VAL A 120 -5.12 19.90 -8.55
N LYS A 121 -6.44 20.09 -8.53
CA LYS A 121 -7.11 21.24 -9.15
C LYS A 121 -6.56 22.58 -8.62
N MET A 122 -6.37 22.68 -7.31
CA MET A 122 -5.77 23.88 -6.71
C MET A 122 -4.32 24.10 -7.17
N LYS A 123 -3.48 23.05 -7.24
CA LYS A 123 -2.10 23.16 -7.74
C LYS A 123 -2.07 23.65 -9.19
N VAL A 124 -2.92 23.10 -10.05
CA VAL A 124 -3.05 23.53 -11.47
C VAL A 124 -3.47 25.00 -11.57
N HIS A 125 -4.51 25.41 -10.82
CA HIS A 125 -4.94 26.81 -10.84
C HIS A 125 -3.87 27.77 -10.33
N LYS A 126 -2.98 27.33 -9.41
CA LYS A 126 -1.88 28.15 -8.89
C LYS A 126 -0.76 28.32 -9.93
N SER A 127 -0.41 27.26 -10.68
CA SER A 127 0.64 27.34 -11.71
C SER A 127 0.24 28.24 -12.89
N GLN A 128 -1.03 28.18 -13.30
CA GLN A 128 -1.55 28.95 -14.44
C GLN A 128 -1.67 30.47 -14.19
N ARG A 129 -1.54 30.95 -12.95
CA ARG A 129 -1.77 32.38 -12.61
C ARG A 129 -0.86 33.35 -13.36
N PHE A 130 0.35 32.91 -13.66
CA PHE A 130 1.41 33.74 -14.26
C PHE A 130 1.68 33.37 -15.73
N GLU A 131 0.95 32.43 -16.29
CA GLU A 131 1.14 31.96 -17.68
C GLU A 131 0.39 32.81 -18.71
N ARG A 132 -0.36 33.83 -18.30
CA ARG A 132 -0.99 34.76 -19.24
C ARG A 132 0.09 35.61 -19.93
N PRO A 133 0.28 35.52 -21.26
CA PRO A 133 1.11 36.48 -21.96
C PRO A 133 0.41 37.84 -21.87
N PHE A 134 1.08 38.83 -21.28
CA PHE A 134 0.73 40.21 -21.52
C PHE A 134 0.90 40.45 -23.02
N LYS A 135 -0.20 40.49 -23.78
CA LYS A 135 -0.18 40.97 -25.17
C LYS A 135 0.34 42.40 -25.10
N ARG A 136 1.55 42.61 -25.62
CA ARG A 136 2.07 43.94 -25.97
C ARG A 136 1.30 44.47 -27.18
#